data_AF-A0A532CJ61-F1
#
_entry.id   AF-A0A532CJ61-F1
#
_cell.length_a   1.000
_cell.length_b   1.000
_cell.length_c   1.000
_cell.angle_alpha   90.00
_cell.angle_beta   90.00
_cell.angle_gamma   90.00
#
_symmetry.space_group_name_H-M   'P 1'
#
loop_
_entity.id
_entity.type
_entity.pdbx_description
1 polymer ?
#
loop_
_entity_poly.entity_id
_entity_poly.type
_entity_poly.pdbx_seq_one_letter_code
_entity_poly.pdbx_strand_id
1 'polypeptide(L)'
;MHLSIAIPEAQVVEAPALLRIVRMAPACDVEADDQGASYVALFDDFPKSVEIVVRLIEEAWDLRDVHIILEGRPVVSRINFYAALRCYHESLGAPDAEAYCLQQAARVNNEAGCPDRACLSHCQFMCSRCVGLSRHQSAPLISIQLLELARRAEVDWCPNLRIAKSDA
;
A
#
# COMPACT_ATOMS: atom_id res chain seq x y z
N MET A 1 -9.52 -2.44 -8.02
CA MET A 1 -8.11 -2.56 -8.40
C MET A 1 -7.72 -3.99 -8.16
N HIS A 2 -6.75 -4.53 -8.89
CA HIS A 2 -6.24 -5.87 -8.71
C HIS A 2 -4.97 -5.84 -7.87
N LEU A 3 -4.95 -6.62 -6.78
CA LEU A 3 -3.76 -6.89 -5.99
C LEU A 3 -3.54 -8.41 -5.94
N SER A 4 -2.32 -8.87 -6.15
CA SER A 4 -1.91 -10.24 -5.89
C SER A 4 -0.74 -10.29 -4.91
N ILE A 5 -0.75 -11.32 -4.07
CA ILE A 5 0.33 -11.62 -3.14
C ILE A 5 0.72 -13.08 -3.35
N ALA A 6 1.91 -13.31 -3.87
CA ALA A 6 2.48 -14.64 -4.07
C ALA A 6 3.47 -14.97 -2.95
N ILE A 7 3.30 -16.14 -2.34
CA ILE A 7 4.13 -16.64 -1.25
C ILE A 7 4.64 -18.03 -1.63
N PRO A 8 5.97 -18.28 -1.59
CA PRO A 8 6.54 -19.57 -1.92
C PRO A 8 5.97 -20.70 -1.04
N GLU A 9 5.57 -21.82 -1.65
CA GLU A 9 4.96 -22.97 -0.96
C GLU A 9 5.86 -23.50 0.16
N ALA A 10 7.18 -23.53 -0.07
CA ALA A 10 8.16 -23.98 0.94
C ALA A 10 8.05 -23.22 2.27
N GLN A 11 7.68 -21.94 2.24
CA GLN A 11 7.51 -21.10 3.43
C GLN A 11 6.10 -21.24 4.04
N VAL A 12 5.10 -21.53 3.22
CA VAL A 12 3.71 -21.72 3.65
C VAL A 12 3.53 -23.05 4.40
N VAL A 13 4.26 -24.11 3.99
CA VAL A 13 4.24 -25.42 4.67
C VAL A 13 4.69 -25.32 6.12
N GLU A 14 5.61 -24.42 6.44
CA GLU A 14 6.11 -24.19 7.79
C GLU A 14 5.18 -23.28 8.63
N ALA A 15 4.18 -22.64 8.01
CA ALA A 15 3.27 -21.70 8.64
C ALA A 15 1.78 -21.98 8.30
N PRO A 16 1.13 -22.95 8.98
CA PRO A 16 -0.27 -23.32 8.70
C PRO A 16 -1.27 -22.18 8.84
N ALA A 17 -0.99 -21.19 9.70
CA ALA A 17 -1.81 -19.99 9.85
C ALA A 17 -1.78 -19.12 8.58
N LEU A 18 -0.63 -19.03 7.92
CA LEU A 18 -0.46 -18.25 6.70
C LEU A 18 -1.28 -18.83 5.54
N LEU A 19 -1.25 -20.16 5.36
CA LEU A 19 -2.07 -20.83 4.36
C LEU A 19 -3.57 -20.56 4.55
N ARG A 20 -4.01 -20.53 5.81
CA ARG A 20 -5.41 -20.22 6.13
C ARG A 20 -5.77 -18.80 5.70
N ILE A 21 -4.89 -17.82 5.90
CA ILE A 21 -5.13 -16.43 5.53
C ILE A 21 -5.09 -16.25 4.01
N VAL A 22 -4.16 -16.89 3.31
CA VAL A 22 -4.14 -16.94 1.84
C VAL A 22 -5.48 -17.43 1.29
N ARG A 23 -6.04 -18.49 1.88
CA ARG A 23 -7.34 -19.06 1.50
C ARG A 23 -8.55 -18.19 1.89
N MET A 24 -8.35 -17.12 2.66
CA MET A 24 -9.40 -16.13 2.93
C MET A 24 -9.48 -15.06 1.84
N ALA A 25 -8.51 -14.98 0.93
CA ALA A 25 -8.57 -14.08 -0.21
C ALA A 25 -9.81 -14.39 -1.10
N PRO A 26 -10.36 -13.40 -1.81
CA PRO A 26 -11.49 -13.59 -2.73
C PRO A 26 -11.28 -14.72 -3.74
N ALA A 27 -10.04 -14.87 -4.22
CA ALA A 27 -9.60 -16.03 -4.97
C ALA A 27 -8.18 -16.41 -4.56
N CYS A 28 -7.85 -17.69 -4.73
CA CYS A 28 -6.49 -18.20 -4.51
C CYS A 28 -6.13 -19.19 -5.62
N ASP A 29 -4.87 -19.15 -6.04
CA ASP A 29 -4.31 -20.10 -7.01
C ASP A 29 -2.97 -20.67 -6.51
N VAL A 30 -2.47 -21.69 -7.21
CA VAL A 30 -1.12 -22.22 -7.05
C VAL A 30 -0.41 -22.11 -8.38
N GLU A 31 0.60 -21.24 -8.44
CA GLU A 31 1.43 -21.06 -9.61
C GLU A 31 2.76 -21.78 -9.39
N ALA A 32 3.23 -22.49 -10.41
CA ALA A 32 4.53 -23.16 -10.38
C ALA A 32 5.39 -22.67 -11.53
N ASP A 33 6.62 -22.26 -11.20
CA ASP A 33 7.64 -21.85 -12.15
C ASP A 33 8.97 -22.58 -11.90
N ASP A 34 10.04 -22.13 -12.57
CA ASP A 34 11.38 -22.70 -12.43
C ASP A 34 11.97 -22.53 -11.01
N GLN A 35 11.42 -21.64 -10.18
CA GLN A 35 11.82 -21.35 -8.81
C GLN A 35 11.01 -22.13 -7.77
N GLY A 36 9.87 -22.69 -8.17
CA GLY A 36 9.04 -23.58 -7.36
C GLY A 36 7.56 -23.20 -7.40
N ALA A 37 6.77 -23.86 -6.56
CA ALA A 37 5.36 -23.52 -6.40
C ALA A 37 5.19 -22.34 -5.43
N SER A 38 4.23 -21.48 -5.71
CA SER A 38 3.79 -20.37 -4.87
C SER A 38 2.28 -20.40 -4.72
N TYR A 39 1.80 -20.13 -3.51
CA TYR A 39 0.39 -19.83 -3.29
C TYR A 39 0.16 -18.35 -3.61
N VAL A 40 -0.81 -18.08 -4.48
CA VAL A 40 -1.14 -16.73 -4.93
C VAL A 40 -2.51 -16.34 -4.39
N ALA A 41 -2.55 -15.34 -3.52
CA ALA A 41 -3.78 -14.69 -3.06
C ALA A 41 -4.16 -13.57 -4.03
N LEU A 42 -5.39 -13.58 -4.55
CA LEU A 42 -5.89 -12.64 -5.56
C LEU A 42 -7.02 -11.79 -4.97
N PHE A 43 -6.90 -10.48 -5.13
CA PHE A 43 -7.84 -9.47 -4.63
C PHE A 43 -8.28 -8.53 -5.77
N ASP A 44 -9.19 -9.01 -6.61
CA ASP A 44 -9.83 -8.18 -7.67
C ASP A 44 -10.71 -7.07 -7.10
N ASP A 45 -11.10 -7.21 -5.84
CA ASP A 45 -11.94 -6.27 -5.10
C ASP A 45 -11.12 -5.24 -4.31
N PHE A 46 -9.79 -5.24 -4.41
CA PHE A 46 -8.93 -4.33 -3.67
C PHE A 46 -9.30 -2.86 -3.96
N PRO A 47 -9.42 -1.99 -2.91
CA PRO A 47 -9.06 -2.19 -1.50
C PRO A 47 -10.22 -2.57 -0.56
N LYS A 48 -11.29 -3.22 -1.04
CA LYS A 48 -12.40 -3.63 -0.16
C LYS A 48 -11.98 -4.69 0.85
N SER A 49 -11.16 -5.65 0.43
CA SER A 49 -10.61 -6.72 1.28
C SER A 49 -9.34 -6.30 2.07
N VAL A 50 -9.17 -5.01 2.39
CA VAL A 50 -7.96 -4.47 3.03
C VAL A 50 -7.60 -5.18 4.34
N GLU A 51 -8.58 -5.57 5.16
CA GLU A 51 -8.34 -6.27 6.43
C GLU A 51 -7.55 -7.58 6.21
N ILE A 52 -7.94 -8.36 5.19
CA ILE A 52 -7.29 -9.63 4.86
C ILE A 52 -5.89 -9.37 4.32
N VAL A 53 -5.73 -8.34 3.47
CA VAL A 53 -4.44 -7.94 2.91
C VAL A 53 -3.46 -7.52 4.01
N VAL A 54 -3.90 -6.70 4.97
CA VAL A 54 -3.09 -6.25 6.12
C VAL A 54 -2.60 -7.47 6.90
N ARG A 55 -3.51 -8.38 7.27
CA ARG A 55 -3.14 -9.60 8.02
C ARG A 55 -2.20 -10.51 7.24
N LEU A 56 -2.42 -10.66 5.94
CA LEU A 56 -1.56 -11.50 5.10
C LEU A 56 -0.13 -10.95 5.04
N ILE A 57 0.02 -9.63 4.92
CA ILE A 57 1.34 -8.99 4.89
C ILE A 57 2.02 -9.05 6.26
N GLU A 58 1.27 -8.94 7.36
CA GLU A 58 1.80 -9.10 8.72
C GLU A 58 2.37 -10.50 8.96
N GLU A 59 1.61 -11.52 8.56
CA GLU A 59 2.00 -12.92 8.76
C GLU A 59 3.11 -13.35 7.79
N ALA A 60 3.18 -12.71 6.62
CA ALA A 60 4.24 -12.93 5.63
C ALA A 60 5.44 -12.00 5.81
N TRP A 61 5.50 -11.20 6.88
CA TRP A 61 6.46 -10.09 7.00
C TRP A 61 7.92 -10.55 6.96
N ASP A 62 8.23 -11.59 7.74
CA ASP A 62 9.58 -12.15 7.87
C ASP A 62 9.91 -13.15 6.76
N LEU A 63 8.96 -13.41 5.86
CA LEU A 63 9.17 -14.32 4.73
C LEU A 63 10.00 -13.65 3.64
N ARG A 64 10.86 -14.47 3.04
CA ARG A 64 11.65 -14.10 1.88
C ARG A 64 10.82 -14.30 0.61
N ASP A 65 11.21 -13.65 -0.47
CA ASP A 65 10.65 -13.91 -1.80
C ASP A 65 9.11 -13.83 -1.88
N VAL A 66 8.51 -12.99 -1.03
CA VAL A 66 7.09 -12.63 -1.12
C VAL A 66 6.94 -11.54 -2.17
N HIS A 67 6.17 -11.83 -3.22
CA HIS A 67 5.91 -10.89 -4.29
C HIS A 67 4.52 -10.28 -4.12
N ILE A 68 4.48 -8.95 -4.12
CA ILE A 68 3.22 -8.19 -4.06
C ILE A 68 3.11 -7.40 -5.35
N ILE A 69 2.05 -7.64 -6.11
CA ILE A 69 1.80 -6.98 -7.40
C ILE A 69 0.47 -6.26 -7.32
N LEU A 70 0.47 -4.96 -7.60
CA LEU A 70 -0.71 -4.10 -7.61
C LEU A 70 -0.89 -3.58 -9.04
N GLU A 71 -2.04 -3.82 -9.69
CA GLU A 71 -2.31 -3.35 -11.07
C GLU A 71 -1.17 -3.71 -12.06
N GLY A 72 -0.60 -4.91 -11.92
CA GLY A 72 0.51 -5.38 -12.77
C GLY A 72 1.88 -4.75 -12.48
N ARG A 73 1.99 -3.84 -11.50
CA ARG A 73 3.29 -3.32 -11.03
C ARG A 73 3.72 -3.99 -9.72
N PRO A 74 5.01 -4.33 -9.55
CA PRO A 74 5.50 -4.79 -8.27
C PRO A 74 5.45 -3.65 -7.24
N VAL A 75 5.10 -3.98 -6.00
CA VAL A 75 5.29 -3.10 -4.84
C VAL A 75 6.78 -3.11 -4.50
N VAL A 76 7.41 -1.94 -4.55
CA VAL A 76 8.85 -1.78 -4.34
C VAL A 76 9.17 -1.67 -2.85
N SER A 77 8.36 -0.93 -2.11
CA SER A 77 8.55 -0.74 -0.67
C SER A 77 7.43 -1.40 0.13
N ARG A 78 7.67 -2.65 0.57
CA ARG A 78 6.74 -3.40 1.43
C ARG A 78 6.38 -2.63 2.70
N ILE A 79 7.34 -1.92 3.29
CA ILE A 79 7.13 -1.10 4.50
C ILE A 79 6.17 0.04 4.24
N ASN A 80 6.38 0.81 3.15
CA ASN A 80 5.49 1.94 2.83
C ASN A 80 4.09 1.45 2.50
N PHE A 81 4.00 0.40 1.68
CA PHE A 81 2.72 -0.19 1.30
C PHE A 81 1.93 -0.69 2.52
N TYR A 82 2.59 -1.41 3.44
CA TYR A 82 1.97 -1.90 4.67
C TYR A 82 1.51 -0.76 5.59
N ALA A 83 2.34 0.26 5.80
CA ALA A 83 1.96 1.41 6.61
C ALA A 83 0.77 2.18 6.01
N ALA A 84 0.70 2.28 4.67
CA ALA A 84 -0.46 2.85 3.97
C ALA A 84 -1.73 2.02 4.16
N LEU A 85 -1.62 0.69 4.00
CA LEU A 85 -2.72 -0.24 4.19
C LEU A 85 -3.29 -0.17 5.61
N ARG A 86 -2.41 -0.18 6.62
CA ARG A 86 -2.83 -0.03 8.03
C ARG A 86 -3.57 1.28 8.26
N CYS A 87 -3.00 2.40 7.81
CA CYS A 87 -3.60 3.70 7.99
C CYS A 87 -5.00 3.77 7.35
N TYR A 88 -5.14 3.23 6.13
CA TYR A 88 -6.44 3.13 5.47
C TYR A 88 -7.40 2.21 6.24
N HIS A 89 -6.97 1.02 6.63
CA HIS A 89 -7.79 0.07 7.40
C HIS A 89 -8.28 0.67 8.72
N GLU A 90 -7.40 1.32 9.48
CA GLU A 90 -7.77 1.99 10.73
C GLU A 90 -8.73 3.16 10.49
N SER A 91 -8.61 3.87 9.37
CA SER A 91 -9.54 4.96 9.01
C SER A 91 -10.97 4.47 8.77
N LEU A 92 -11.16 3.21 8.35
CA LEU A 92 -12.50 2.63 8.15
C LEU A 92 -13.25 2.42 9.47
N GLY A 93 -12.52 2.24 10.58
CA GLY A 93 -13.09 2.13 11.93
C GLY A 93 -13.26 3.47 12.64
N ALA A 94 -12.79 4.57 12.07
CA ALA A 94 -12.88 5.89 12.67
C ALA A 94 -14.27 6.52 12.44
N PRO A 95 -14.83 7.26 13.43
CA PRO A 95 -16.08 8.00 13.24
C PRO A 95 -15.99 9.05 12.12
N ASP A 96 -14.80 9.62 11.93
CA ASP A 96 -14.46 10.53 10.84
C ASP A 96 -13.11 10.09 10.25
N ALA A 97 -13.18 9.39 9.13
CA ALA A 97 -12.00 8.88 8.42
C ALA A 97 -11.09 10.01 7.92
N GLU A 98 -11.66 11.16 7.51
CA GLU A 98 -10.88 12.30 7.01
C GLU A 98 -10.11 12.95 8.15
N ALA A 99 -10.75 13.20 9.28
CA ALA A 99 -10.09 13.70 10.48
C ALA A 99 -9.03 12.72 11.03
N TYR A 100 -9.31 11.40 11.03
CA TYR A 100 -8.35 10.38 11.44
C TYR A 100 -7.07 10.46 10.62
N CYS A 101 -7.25 10.46 9.30
CA CYS A 101 -6.14 10.53 8.36
C CYS A 101 -5.36 11.85 8.55
N LEU A 102 -6.03 13.00 8.68
CA LEU A 102 -5.37 14.28 8.98
C LEU A 102 -4.57 14.27 10.29
N GLN A 103 -5.03 13.58 11.33
CA GLN A 103 -4.32 13.45 12.59
C GLN A 103 -3.07 12.59 12.44
N GLN A 104 -3.16 11.46 11.73
CA GLN A 104 -1.99 10.66 11.40
C GLN A 104 -1.00 11.50 10.56
N ALA A 105 -1.52 12.27 9.60
CA ALA A 105 -0.81 13.29 8.82
C ALA A 105 -0.02 14.29 9.65
N ALA A 106 -0.58 14.76 10.76
CA ALA A 106 0.13 15.64 11.67
C ALA A 106 1.21 14.90 12.48
N ARG A 107 0.96 13.65 12.91
CA ARG A 107 1.89 12.88 13.75
C ARG A 107 3.22 12.58 13.04
N VAL A 108 3.21 11.93 11.87
CA VAL A 108 4.51 11.66 11.20
C VAL A 108 5.16 12.94 10.67
N ASN A 109 4.43 14.02 10.36
CA ASN A 109 5.07 15.31 10.06
C ASN A 109 5.87 15.86 11.24
N ASN A 110 5.33 15.74 12.46
CA ASN A 110 6.03 16.17 13.68
C ASN A 110 7.26 15.29 13.98
N GLU A 111 7.19 14.00 13.67
CA GLU A 111 8.30 13.06 13.90
C GLU A 111 9.39 13.11 12.80
N ALA A 112 8.99 13.31 11.55
CA ALA A 112 9.88 13.33 10.38
C ALA A 112 10.40 14.75 10.02
N GLY A 113 9.88 15.80 10.67
CA GLY A 113 10.35 17.17 10.49
C GLY A 113 9.98 17.81 9.14
N CYS A 114 8.90 17.38 8.46
CA CYS A 114 8.43 18.04 7.23
C CYS A 114 7.65 19.32 7.59
N PRO A 115 8.13 20.53 7.23
CA PRO A 115 7.48 21.79 7.61
C PRO A 115 6.26 22.15 6.73
N ASP A 116 5.97 21.35 5.70
CA ASP A 116 4.90 21.66 4.74
C ASP A 116 3.59 20.96 5.15
N ARG A 117 2.54 21.77 5.36
CA ARG A 117 1.22 21.30 5.80
C ARG A 117 0.32 20.82 4.64
N ALA A 118 0.75 21.03 3.40
CA ALA A 118 0.02 20.64 2.20
C ALA A 118 0.28 19.17 1.83
N CYS A 119 -0.03 18.24 2.74
CA CYS A 119 0.02 16.81 2.44
C CYS A 119 -1.17 16.42 1.54
N LEU A 120 -0.87 15.92 0.35
CA LEU A 120 -1.88 15.54 -0.67
C LEU A 120 -2.47 14.14 -0.45
N SER A 121 -1.98 13.40 0.53
CA SER A 121 -2.53 12.12 0.97
C SER A 121 -2.83 12.20 2.46
N HIS A 122 -4.08 12.05 2.83
CA HIS A 122 -4.48 12.06 4.24
C HIS A 122 -3.88 10.84 4.98
N CYS A 123 -3.47 9.75 4.30
CA CYS A 123 -2.79 8.60 4.92
C CYS A 123 -1.24 8.68 4.91
N GLN A 124 -0.65 9.86 4.70
CA GLN A 124 0.81 10.12 4.76
C GLN A 124 1.74 9.31 3.88
N PHE A 125 1.72 9.60 2.59
CA PHE A 125 2.81 9.13 1.73
C PHE A 125 3.33 10.20 0.78
N MET A 126 2.73 11.40 0.79
CA MET A 126 3.19 12.51 -0.04
C MET A 126 3.28 13.80 0.76
N CYS A 127 4.42 14.02 1.44
CA CYS A 127 4.91 15.38 1.68
C CYS A 127 5.80 15.73 0.49
N SER A 128 5.47 16.79 -0.25
CA SER A 128 6.22 17.28 -1.44
C SER A 128 7.73 17.39 -1.20
N ARG A 129 8.15 17.64 0.06
CA ARG A 129 9.56 17.70 0.47
C ARG A 129 10.18 16.37 0.95
N CYS A 130 9.40 15.39 1.44
CA CYS A 130 9.93 14.11 1.91
C CYS A 130 10.26 13.13 0.77
N VAL A 131 9.66 13.30 -0.41
CA VAL A 131 9.89 12.40 -1.57
C VAL A 131 11.05 12.88 -2.48
N GLY A 132 11.89 13.80 -1.98
CA GLY A 132 13.20 14.09 -2.61
C GLY A 132 13.14 14.87 -3.92
N LEU A 133 12.09 15.67 -4.16
CA LEU A 133 12.09 16.65 -5.26
C LEU A 133 12.32 18.06 -4.72
N SER A 134 13.61 18.40 -4.68
CA SER A 134 14.17 19.71 -5.00
C SER A 134 13.62 20.96 -4.30
N ARG A 135 14.54 21.58 -3.58
CA ARG A 135 14.50 22.87 -2.88
C ARG A 135 14.07 24.11 -3.69
N HIS A 136 13.65 24.01 -4.95
CA HIS A 136 13.32 25.18 -5.75
C HIS A 136 12.19 24.86 -6.74
N GLN A 137 10.96 25.25 -6.40
CA GLN A 137 10.01 25.94 -7.29
C GLN A 137 8.62 25.93 -6.66
N SER A 138 8.10 27.12 -6.41
CA SER A 138 6.79 27.42 -5.87
C SER A 138 5.65 27.17 -6.88
N ALA A 139 5.78 26.13 -7.71
CA ALA A 139 4.78 25.76 -8.72
C ALA A 139 3.98 24.54 -8.23
N PRO A 140 2.64 24.56 -8.34
CA PRO A 140 1.84 23.38 -8.03
C PRO A 140 2.24 22.23 -8.97
N LEU A 141 2.47 21.05 -8.39
CA LEU A 141 2.79 19.84 -9.15
C LEU A 141 1.62 19.50 -10.08
N ILE A 142 1.93 19.19 -11.34
CA ILE A 142 0.94 18.75 -12.33
C ILE A 142 0.49 17.32 -11.96
N SER A 143 -0.76 16.94 -12.24
CA SER A 143 -1.36 15.65 -11.82
C SER A 143 -0.50 14.41 -12.12
N ILE A 144 0.26 14.41 -13.20
CA ILE A 144 1.19 13.32 -13.57
C ILE A 144 2.30 13.16 -12.52
N GLN A 145 2.92 14.27 -12.10
CA GLN A 145 3.98 14.26 -11.09
C GLN A 145 3.44 13.79 -9.74
N LEU A 146 2.20 14.16 -9.41
CA LEU A 146 1.53 13.68 -8.19
C LEU A 146 1.27 12.18 -8.23
N LEU A 147 0.88 11.63 -9.37
CA LEU A 147 0.68 10.19 -9.52
C LEU A 147 1.99 9.41 -9.39
N GLU A 148 3.08 9.91 -9.96
CA GLU A 148 4.41 9.31 -9.80
C GLU A 148 4.88 9.31 -8.34
N LEU A 149 4.64 10.40 -7.62
CA LEU A 149 4.93 10.49 -6.20
C LEU A 149 4.08 9.50 -5.39
N ALA A 150 2.79 9.37 -5.72
CA ALA A 150 1.89 8.43 -5.07
C ALA A 150 2.34 6.98 -5.28
N ARG A 151 2.80 6.63 -6.50
CA ARG A 151 3.37 5.31 -6.80
C ARG A 151 4.63 5.02 -6.00
N ARG A 152 5.58 5.96 -5.96
CA ARG A 152 6.84 5.81 -5.20
C ARG A 152 6.60 5.60 -3.71
N ALA A 153 5.54 6.21 -3.21
CA ALA A 153 5.16 6.11 -1.82
C ALA A 153 4.10 5.01 -1.59
N GLU A 154 3.80 4.19 -2.59
CA GLU A 154 2.90 3.03 -2.53
C GLU A 154 1.48 3.36 -2.06
N VAL A 155 0.92 4.48 -2.53
CA VAL A 155 -0.44 4.96 -2.17
C VAL A 155 -1.33 5.36 -3.33
N ASP A 156 -0.89 5.20 -4.58
CA ASP A 156 -1.71 5.49 -5.76
C ASP A 156 -3.03 4.69 -5.83
N TRP A 157 -3.13 3.62 -5.06
CA TRP A 157 -4.34 2.81 -4.89
C TRP A 157 -5.33 3.35 -3.84
N CYS A 158 -4.91 4.26 -2.97
CA CYS A 158 -5.69 4.66 -1.80
C CYS A 158 -6.93 5.47 -2.23
N PRO A 159 -8.16 5.06 -1.85
CA PRO A 159 -9.38 5.81 -2.20
C PRO A 159 -9.42 7.22 -1.63
N ASN A 160 -8.71 7.46 -0.52
CA ASN A 160 -8.62 8.77 0.13
C ASN A 160 -7.61 9.71 -0.55
N LEU A 161 -6.88 9.24 -1.57
CA LEU A 161 -5.95 10.04 -2.34
C LEU A 161 -6.71 10.93 -3.34
N ARG A 162 -6.91 12.21 -3.00
CA ARG A 162 -7.57 13.19 -3.87
C ARG A 162 -6.57 13.83 -4.85
N ILE A 163 -6.04 13.05 -5.80
CA ILE A 163 -5.35 13.61 -6.96
C ILE A 163 -6.41 13.86 -8.03
N ALA A 164 -6.58 15.12 -8.45
CA ALA A 164 -7.44 15.44 -9.59
C ALA A 164 -6.94 14.66 -10.81
N LYS A 165 -7.72 13.66 -11.24
CA LYS A 165 -7.46 12.95 -12.49
C LYS A 165 -7.47 14.02 -13.58
N SER A 166 -6.32 14.27 -14.20
CA SER A 166 -6.33 14.95 -15.49
C SER A 166 -7.04 13.98 -16.41
N ASP A 167 -8.22 14.35 -16.90
CA ASP A 167 -8.80 13.70 -18.06
C ASP A 167 -7.73 13.73 -19.16
N ALA A 168 -7.34 12.54 -19.61
CA ALA A 168 -6.49 12.37 -20.79
C ALA A 168 -7.36 12.49 -22.04
#